data_AF-A0A975Q051-F1
#
_entry.id   AF-A0A975Q051-F1
#
_cell.length_a   1.000
_cell.length_b   1.000
_cell.length_c   1.000
_cell.angle_alpha   90.00
_cell.angle_beta   90.00
_cell.angle_gamma   90.00
#
_symmetry.space_group_name_H-M   'P 1'
#
loop_
_entity.id
_entity.type
_entity.pdbx_description
1 polymer ?
#
loop_
_entity_poly.entity_id
_entity_poly.type
_entity_poly.pdbx_seq_one_letter_code
_entity_poly.pdbx_strand_id
1 'polypeptide(L)'
;MTAPLTPPDCDLRGMPFMPMDTIRVLDSDMFALATGEEFKAAFALWCKSWHQVPAGSLPDDDRILAFLSGARDTWCDMSRDIIMRGWIKCSDGRLYHPVVCEKALEALPQRREYQSKRAADNERKERERQDRRAIFAALKAIGITPEYSTKTAELRRLAQENNVTISHSDMSVTGHTHVTAKRETVKGEGEGYNNSSDTNVSGADAPIDPSIIPDPAKVMFDAGRRLFAEHGIPKSQAGSLLGKWRKHHGDEAVIVALGRAHRAGPSDIIEFMEGIFRHAQRANGRGFGSDMGSTEWAFRELAEELGIQDRGPGGEARSPGSDDSLGATGQMPRLGGPGRHET
;
A
#
# COMPACT_ATOMS: atom_id res chain seq x y z
N MET A 1 -25.05 -6.13 34.28
CA MET A 1 -24.49 -6.50 32.96
C MET A 1 -23.62 -5.36 32.48
N THR A 2 -22.47 -5.63 31.89
CA THR A 2 -21.55 -4.61 31.39
C THR A 2 -22.10 -3.96 30.13
N ALA A 3 -22.03 -2.63 30.01
CA ALA A 3 -22.41 -1.95 28.77
C ALA A 3 -21.40 -2.27 27.64
N PRO A 4 -21.80 -2.20 26.35
CA PRO A 4 -20.88 -2.32 25.23
C PRO A 4 -19.67 -1.37 25.36
N LEU A 5 -18.47 -1.85 25.05
CA LEU A 5 -17.24 -1.07 25.21
C LEU A 5 -16.95 -0.11 24.04
N THR A 6 -17.63 -0.29 22.91
CA THR A 6 -17.62 0.64 21.78
C THR A 6 -19.06 0.97 21.35
N PRO A 7 -19.30 2.16 20.76
CA PRO A 7 -20.61 2.52 20.23
C PRO A 7 -21.15 1.49 19.23
N PRO A 8 -22.48 1.30 19.15
CA PRO A 8 -23.09 0.33 18.24
C PRO A 8 -22.76 0.59 16.76
N ASP A 9 -22.47 1.85 16.41
CA ASP A 9 -22.11 2.31 15.07
C ASP A 9 -20.58 2.44 14.86
N CYS A 10 -19.76 1.88 15.77
CA CYS A 10 -18.31 1.88 15.64
C CYS A 10 -17.90 0.98 14.46
N ASP A 11 -17.73 1.60 13.28
CA ASP A 11 -17.39 0.95 12.02
C ASP A 11 -16.02 1.40 11.50
N LEU A 12 -15.02 0.52 11.64
CA LEU A 12 -13.65 0.72 11.17
C LEU A 12 -13.36 -0.02 9.87
N ARG A 13 -14.37 -0.60 9.21
CA ARG A 13 -14.20 -1.19 7.88
C ARG A 13 -13.68 -0.10 6.93
N GLY A 14 -12.62 -0.40 6.20
CA GLY A 14 -11.85 0.57 5.40
C GLY A 14 -10.56 1.06 6.06
N MET A 15 -10.29 0.68 7.32
CA MET A 15 -8.96 0.79 7.95
C MET A 15 -8.31 -0.60 7.99
N PRO A 16 -7.50 -0.97 6.98
CA PRO A 16 -6.97 -2.34 6.86
C PRO A 16 -5.96 -2.71 7.96
N PHE A 17 -5.39 -1.71 8.63
CA PHE A 17 -4.41 -1.91 9.70
C PHE A 17 -5.07 -1.71 11.06
N MET A 18 -4.86 -2.67 11.96
CA MET A 18 -5.16 -2.56 13.38
C MET A 18 -3.89 -2.18 14.13
N PRO A 19 -3.83 -1.04 14.85
CA PRO A 19 -2.68 -0.71 15.66
C PRO A 19 -2.58 -1.70 16.83
N MET A 20 -1.36 -2.14 17.10
CA MET A 20 -1.06 -3.15 18.12
C MET A 20 0.15 -2.71 18.92
N ASP A 21 0.02 -2.72 20.25
CA ASP A 21 1.13 -2.54 21.17
C ASP A 21 1.84 -3.90 21.34
N THR A 22 2.97 -4.05 20.66
CA THR A 22 3.71 -5.31 20.62
C THR A 22 4.27 -5.70 21.98
N ILE A 23 4.67 -4.72 22.81
CA ILE A 23 5.17 -4.98 24.16
C ILE A 23 4.03 -5.51 25.02
N ARG A 24 2.87 -4.83 25.01
CA ARG A 24 1.69 -5.27 25.78
C ARG A 24 1.22 -6.66 25.39
N VAL A 25 1.37 -7.07 24.14
CA VAL A 25 1.00 -8.41 23.67
C VAL A 25 2.01 -9.45 24.13
N LEU A 26 3.31 -9.22 23.91
CA LEU A 26 4.36 -10.18 24.21
C LEU A 26 4.59 -10.36 25.72
N ASP A 27 4.32 -9.33 26.52
CA ASP A 27 4.41 -9.38 27.99
C ASP A 27 3.09 -9.83 28.66
N SER A 28 2.04 -10.12 27.89
CA SER A 28 0.75 -10.53 28.46
C SER A 28 0.75 -11.98 28.92
N ASP A 29 -0.04 -12.31 29.94
CA ASP A 29 -0.18 -13.73 30.31
C ASP A 29 -0.88 -14.57 29.21
N MET A 30 -1.52 -13.93 28.22
CA MET A 30 -1.99 -14.65 27.03
C MET A 30 -0.81 -15.26 26.25
N PHE A 31 0.28 -14.51 26.09
CA PHE A 31 1.49 -14.99 25.44
C PHE A 31 2.25 -16.02 26.30
N ALA A 32 2.21 -15.86 27.64
CA ALA A 32 2.89 -16.76 28.56
C ALA A 32 2.18 -18.11 28.76
N LEU A 33 0.84 -18.13 28.76
CA LEU A 33 0.04 -19.31 29.14
C LEU A 33 -0.45 -20.13 27.96
N ALA A 34 -0.62 -19.53 26.78
CA ALA A 34 -1.22 -20.20 25.64
C ALA A 34 -0.23 -21.08 24.89
N THR A 35 -0.73 -22.18 24.33
CA THR A 35 -0.01 -22.90 23.27
C THR A 35 0.07 -22.06 21.99
N GLY A 36 0.95 -22.45 21.06
CA GLY A 36 1.11 -21.73 19.79
C GLY A 36 -0.18 -21.64 18.96
N GLU A 37 -0.97 -22.72 18.91
CA GLU A 37 -2.25 -22.72 18.18
C GLU A 37 -3.33 -21.92 18.91
N GLU A 38 -3.40 -21.97 20.25
CA GLU A 38 -4.31 -21.14 21.03
C GLU A 38 -3.98 -19.65 20.88
N PHE A 39 -2.70 -19.28 20.91
CA PHE A 39 -2.27 -17.91 20.70
C PHE A 39 -2.64 -17.41 19.30
N LYS A 40 -2.37 -18.22 18.26
CA LYS A 40 -2.75 -17.92 16.88
C LYS A 40 -4.27 -17.73 16.73
N ALA A 41 -5.06 -18.62 17.35
CA ALA A 41 -6.52 -18.53 17.35
C ALA A 41 -7.00 -17.24 18.02
N ALA A 42 -6.50 -16.91 19.22
CA ALA A 42 -6.86 -15.70 19.95
C ALA A 42 -6.45 -14.42 19.20
N PHE A 43 -5.22 -14.39 18.68
CA PHE A 43 -4.71 -13.26 17.91
C PHE A 43 -5.53 -13.03 16.65
N ALA A 44 -5.92 -14.11 15.95
CA ALA A 44 -6.85 -14.01 14.82
C ALA A 44 -8.20 -13.41 15.23
N LEU A 45 -8.74 -13.78 16.40
CA LEU A 45 -9.99 -13.21 16.92
C LEU A 45 -9.86 -11.71 17.25
N TRP A 46 -8.73 -11.26 17.82
CA TRP A 46 -8.46 -9.82 18.00
C TRP A 46 -8.52 -9.09 16.66
N CYS A 47 -7.78 -9.57 15.66
CA CYS A 47 -7.75 -9.00 14.31
C CYS A 47 -9.14 -9.02 13.64
N LYS A 48 -9.92 -10.10 13.80
CA LYS A 48 -11.27 -10.19 13.22
C LYS A 48 -12.24 -9.22 13.89
N SER A 49 -12.11 -8.99 15.19
CA SER A 49 -12.98 -8.08 15.94
C SER A 49 -12.82 -6.62 15.53
N TRP A 50 -11.63 -6.22 15.06
CA TRP A 50 -11.35 -4.88 14.52
C TRP A 50 -12.30 -4.49 13.37
N HIS A 51 -12.68 -5.46 12.54
CA HIS A 51 -13.55 -5.24 11.38
C HIS A 51 -15.02 -5.57 11.63
N GLN A 52 -15.39 -5.99 12.84
CA GLN A 52 -16.78 -6.15 13.21
C GLN A 52 -17.46 -4.79 13.39
N VAL A 53 -18.79 -4.81 13.41
CA VAL A 53 -19.62 -3.67 13.81
C VAL A 53 -20.49 -4.17 14.96
N PRO A 54 -20.23 -3.75 16.21
CA PRO A 54 -19.23 -2.75 16.64
C PRO A 54 -17.78 -3.25 16.60
N ALA A 55 -16.81 -2.39 16.28
CA ALA A 55 -15.40 -2.75 16.28
C ALA A 55 -14.90 -3.11 17.69
N GLY A 56 -14.02 -4.10 17.77
CA GLY A 56 -13.54 -4.69 19.02
C GLY A 56 -14.47 -5.73 19.65
N SER A 57 -15.58 -6.07 18.96
CA SER A 57 -16.55 -7.07 19.42
C SER A 57 -16.57 -8.33 18.55
N LEU A 58 -17.11 -9.43 19.08
CA LEU A 58 -17.39 -10.68 18.37
C LEU A 58 -18.75 -11.26 18.78
N PRO A 59 -19.40 -12.06 17.92
CA PRO A 59 -20.53 -12.89 18.31
C PRO A 59 -20.13 -13.92 19.38
N ASP A 60 -21.01 -14.17 20.34
CA ASP A 60 -20.84 -15.23 21.35
C ASP A 60 -21.43 -16.56 20.85
N ASP A 61 -20.83 -17.12 19.80
CA ASP A 61 -21.20 -18.42 19.23
C ASP A 61 -19.93 -19.19 18.86
N ASP A 62 -19.75 -20.38 19.44
CA ASP A 62 -18.55 -21.20 19.24
C ASP A 62 -18.30 -21.58 17.77
N ARG A 63 -19.35 -21.80 16.96
CA ARG A 63 -19.19 -22.16 15.55
C ARG A 63 -18.63 -20.99 14.75
N ILE A 64 -19.12 -19.78 15.06
CA ILE A 64 -18.62 -18.56 14.46
C ILE A 64 -17.19 -18.27 14.93
N LEU A 65 -16.90 -18.45 16.22
CA LEU A 65 -15.57 -18.24 16.79
C LEU A 65 -14.54 -19.24 16.25
N ALA A 66 -14.92 -20.50 16.07
CA ALA A 66 -14.11 -21.53 15.41
C ALA A 66 -13.75 -21.11 13.96
N PHE A 67 -14.71 -20.57 13.22
CA PHE A 67 -14.46 -20.07 11.87
C PHE A 67 -13.56 -18.82 11.86
N LEU A 68 -13.84 -17.83 12.72
CA LEU A 68 -13.13 -16.56 12.75
C LEU A 68 -11.68 -16.69 13.25
N SER A 69 -11.44 -17.57 14.23
CA SER A 69 -10.10 -17.88 14.74
C SER A 69 -9.25 -18.67 13.75
N GLY A 70 -9.88 -19.32 12.76
CA GLY A 70 -9.21 -20.23 11.84
C GLY A 70 -8.98 -21.63 12.40
N ALA A 71 -9.38 -21.89 13.65
CA ALA A 71 -9.31 -23.21 14.29
C ALA A 71 -10.18 -24.26 13.59
N ARG A 72 -11.38 -23.85 13.16
CA ARG A 72 -12.37 -24.72 12.50
C ARG A 72 -12.59 -26.01 13.30
N ASP A 73 -12.16 -27.14 12.76
CA ASP A 73 -12.42 -28.46 13.31
C ASP A 73 -11.61 -28.74 14.59
N THR A 74 -10.51 -28.01 14.83
CA THR A 74 -9.68 -28.15 16.05
C THR A 74 -10.11 -27.23 17.20
N TRP A 75 -11.20 -26.47 17.04
CA TRP A 75 -11.69 -25.56 18.08
C TRP A 75 -11.97 -26.27 19.40
N CYS A 76 -12.56 -27.46 19.35
CA CYS A 76 -12.90 -28.25 20.52
C CYS A 76 -11.66 -28.87 21.21
N ASP A 77 -10.52 -28.93 20.53
CA ASP A 77 -9.27 -29.47 21.07
C ASP A 77 -8.47 -28.42 21.86
N MET A 78 -8.86 -27.15 21.75
CA MET A 78 -8.19 -26.02 22.39
C MET A 78 -9.00 -25.46 23.56
N SER A 79 -8.32 -24.81 24.51
CA SER A 79 -9.01 -24.19 25.64
C SER A 79 -9.69 -22.89 25.24
N ARG A 80 -11.03 -22.89 25.18
CA ARG A 80 -11.83 -21.67 24.99
C ARG A 80 -11.50 -20.59 26.03
N ASP A 81 -11.23 -20.98 27.28
CA ASP A 81 -10.92 -20.03 28.35
C ASP A 81 -9.60 -19.30 28.13
N ILE A 82 -8.62 -19.97 27.50
CA ILE A 82 -7.35 -19.35 27.08
C ILE A 82 -7.58 -18.46 25.86
N ILE A 83 -8.21 -18.98 24.80
CA ILE A 83 -8.44 -18.22 23.55
C ILE A 83 -9.29 -16.96 23.79
N MET A 84 -10.31 -17.09 24.65
CA MET A 84 -11.25 -16.03 24.98
C MET A 84 -10.86 -15.28 26.27
N ARG A 85 -9.59 -15.40 26.70
CA ARG A 85 -9.08 -14.65 27.85
C ARG A 85 -9.21 -13.14 27.62
N GLY A 86 -9.72 -12.44 28.63
CA GLY A 86 -9.90 -10.98 28.60
C GLY A 86 -11.12 -10.48 27.81
N TRP A 87 -11.90 -11.37 27.19
CA TRP A 87 -13.15 -11.01 26.55
C TRP A 87 -14.27 -10.82 27.57
N ILE A 88 -15.09 -9.79 27.38
CA ILE A 88 -16.20 -9.43 28.28
C ILE A 88 -17.51 -9.54 27.52
N LYS A 89 -18.44 -10.36 28.02
CA LYS A 89 -19.80 -10.40 27.48
C LYS A 89 -20.58 -9.17 27.93
N CYS A 90 -20.99 -8.34 26.98
CA CYS A 90 -21.75 -7.12 27.25
C CYS A 90 -23.27 -7.36 27.12
N SER A 91 -24.05 -6.35 27.52
CA SER A 91 -25.52 -6.41 27.57
C SER A 91 -26.20 -6.56 26.21
N ASP A 92 -25.49 -6.34 25.11
CA ASP A 92 -25.95 -6.57 23.73
C ASP A 92 -25.72 -8.02 23.26
N GLY A 93 -25.20 -8.89 24.13
CA GLY A 93 -24.93 -10.30 23.86
C GLY A 93 -23.64 -10.57 23.10
N ARG A 94 -22.81 -9.54 22.85
CA ARG A 94 -21.52 -9.68 22.16
C ARG A 94 -20.36 -9.75 23.14
N LEU A 95 -19.26 -10.34 22.70
CA LEU A 95 -18.00 -10.40 23.43
C LEU A 95 -17.12 -9.23 23.00
N TYR A 96 -16.62 -8.45 23.94
CA TYR A 96 -15.74 -7.30 23.69
C TYR A 96 -14.35 -7.52 24.26
N HIS A 97 -13.33 -7.18 23.48
CA HIS A 97 -11.94 -7.21 23.96
C HIS A 97 -11.49 -5.80 24.34
N PRO A 98 -11.27 -5.47 25.63
CA PRO A 98 -11.01 -4.11 26.09
C PRO A 98 -9.87 -3.40 25.35
N VAL A 99 -8.78 -4.13 25.06
CA VAL A 99 -7.60 -3.56 24.37
C VAL A 99 -7.92 -3.18 22.92
N VAL A 100 -8.69 -4.01 22.21
CA VAL A 100 -9.07 -3.70 20.82
C VAL A 100 -10.10 -2.57 20.81
N CYS A 101 -11.00 -2.54 21.79
CA CYS A 101 -11.99 -1.48 21.95
C CYS A 101 -11.34 -0.12 22.21
N GLU A 102 -10.31 -0.07 23.06
CA GLU A 102 -9.49 1.13 23.30
C GLU A 102 -8.95 1.68 21.97
N LYS A 103 -8.30 0.81 21.17
CA LYS A 103 -7.76 1.20 19.85
C LYS A 103 -8.84 1.56 18.84
N ALA A 104 -10.00 0.93 18.92
CA ALA A 104 -11.12 1.25 18.06
C ALA A 104 -11.68 2.65 18.34
N LEU A 105 -11.77 3.03 19.62
CA LEU A 105 -12.21 4.36 20.04
C LEU A 105 -11.20 5.45 19.62
N GLU A 106 -9.90 5.17 19.70
CA GLU A 106 -8.85 6.08 19.22
C GLU A 106 -8.94 6.32 17.69
N ALA A 107 -9.25 5.28 16.92
CA ALA A 107 -9.32 5.34 15.46
C ALA A 107 -10.64 5.91 14.90
N LEU A 108 -11.75 5.80 15.64
CA LEU A 108 -13.09 6.15 15.16
C LEU A 108 -13.25 7.61 14.70
N PRO A 109 -12.73 8.64 15.38
CA PRO A 109 -12.84 10.02 14.93
C PRO A 109 -12.19 10.26 13.56
N GLN A 110 -10.98 9.73 13.37
CA GLN A 110 -10.26 9.85 12.10
C GLN A 110 -11.01 9.16 10.96
N ARG A 111 -11.60 7.98 11.24
CA ARG A 111 -12.43 7.26 10.28
C ARG A 111 -13.66 8.07 9.85
N ARG A 112 -14.38 8.65 10.83
CA ARG A 112 -15.57 9.49 10.57
C ARG A 112 -15.23 10.74 9.76
N GLU A 113 -14.13 11.41 10.09
CA GLU A 113 -13.67 12.57 9.33
C GLU A 113 -13.33 12.21 7.88
N TYR A 114 -12.60 11.11 7.67
CA TYR A 114 -12.29 10.62 6.33
C TYR A 114 -13.55 10.29 5.52
N GLN A 115 -14.53 9.60 6.14
CA GLN A 115 -15.81 9.31 5.49
C GLN A 115 -16.55 10.59 5.10
N SER A 116 -16.60 11.58 5.99
CA SER A 116 -17.25 12.87 5.73
C SER A 116 -16.59 13.61 4.56
N LYS A 117 -15.25 13.71 4.54
CA LYS A 117 -14.51 14.33 3.43
C LYS A 117 -14.75 13.61 2.10
N ARG A 118 -14.71 12.28 2.10
CA ARG A 118 -15.00 11.47 0.91
C ARG A 118 -16.45 11.62 0.44
N ALA A 119 -17.40 11.69 1.35
CA ALA A 119 -18.81 11.91 1.01
C ALA A 119 -19.00 13.29 0.36
N ALA A 120 -18.42 14.35 0.94
CA ALA A 120 -18.47 15.71 0.38
C ALA A 120 -17.78 15.80 -0.99
N ASP A 121 -16.62 15.14 -1.15
CA ASP A 121 -15.93 15.04 -2.45
C ASP A 121 -16.78 14.32 -3.49
N ASN A 122 -17.42 13.21 -3.12
CA ASN A 122 -18.28 12.43 -4.00
C ASN A 122 -19.52 13.22 -4.41
N GLU A 123 -20.15 13.93 -3.47
CA GLU A 123 -21.30 14.79 -3.72
C GLU A 123 -20.92 15.97 -4.64
N ARG A 124 -19.77 16.62 -4.41
CA ARG A 124 -19.23 17.66 -5.31
C ARG A 124 -19.05 17.13 -6.73
N LYS A 125 -18.44 15.95 -6.89
CA LYS A 125 -18.22 15.32 -8.20
C LYS A 125 -19.53 14.91 -8.86
N GLU A 126 -20.52 14.48 -8.09
CA GLU A 126 -21.83 14.13 -8.61
C GLU A 126 -22.57 15.37 -9.13
N ARG A 127 -22.55 16.49 -8.39
CA ARG A 127 -23.06 17.78 -8.87
C ARG A 127 -22.37 18.19 -10.18
N GLU A 128 -21.05 18.10 -10.26
CA GLU A 128 -20.33 18.43 -11.49
C GLU A 128 -20.73 17.54 -12.68
N ARG A 129 -20.95 16.23 -12.44
CA ARG A 129 -21.46 15.32 -13.49
C ARG A 129 -22.87 15.68 -13.93
N GLN A 130 -23.75 16.03 -13.00
CA GLN A 130 -25.12 16.44 -13.28
C GLN A 130 -25.15 17.76 -14.06
N ASP A 131 -24.38 18.77 -13.63
CA ASP A 131 -24.22 20.04 -14.34
C ASP A 131 -23.72 19.82 -15.76
N ARG A 132 -22.66 19.02 -15.91
CA ARG A 132 -22.10 18.69 -17.23
C ARG A 132 -23.15 18.04 -18.12
N ARG A 133 -23.90 17.07 -17.60
CA ARG A 133 -24.98 16.40 -18.34
C ARG A 133 -26.09 17.39 -18.75
N ALA A 134 -26.47 18.30 -17.86
CA ALA A 134 -27.48 19.32 -18.13
C ALA A 134 -27.01 20.30 -19.21
N ILE A 135 -25.76 20.79 -19.13
CA ILE A 135 -25.17 21.67 -20.15
C ILE A 135 -25.18 20.99 -21.53
N PHE A 136 -24.71 19.74 -21.61
CA PHE A 136 -24.71 19.00 -22.87
C PHE A 136 -26.12 18.84 -23.44
N ALA A 137 -27.10 18.48 -22.61
CA ALA A 137 -28.48 18.32 -23.04
C ALA A 137 -29.06 19.62 -23.58
N ALA A 138 -28.78 20.74 -22.90
CA ALA A 138 -29.31 22.04 -23.28
C ALA A 138 -28.63 22.62 -24.54
N LEU A 139 -27.31 22.48 -24.69
CA LEU A 139 -26.61 22.83 -25.93
C LEU A 139 -27.12 22.00 -27.10
N LYS A 140 -27.34 20.70 -26.90
CA LYS A 140 -27.88 19.83 -27.93
C LYS A 140 -29.28 20.25 -28.37
N ALA A 141 -30.11 20.76 -27.45
CA ALA A 141 -31.46 21.23 -27.75
C ALA A 141 -31.49 22.45 -28.68
N ILE A 142 -30.44 23.29 -28.65
CA ILE A 142 -30.28 24.45 -29.55
C ILE A 142 -29.47 24.11 -30.82
N GLY A 143 -29.20 22.83 -31.07
CA GLY A 143 -28.47 22.35 -32.25
C GLY A 143 -26.95 22.39 -32.12
N ILE A 144 -26.41 22.77 -30.96
CA ILE A 144 -24.96 22.76 -30.71
C ILE A 144 -24.60 21.43 -30.06
N THR A 145 -23.78 20.62 -30.73
CA THR A 145 -23.31 19.35 -30.18
C THR A 145 -21.79 19.42 -29.95
N PRO A 146 -21.34 19.82 -28.75
CA PRO A 146 -19.92 19.84 -28.42
C PRO A 146 -19.34 18.41 -28.42
N GLU A 147 -18.03 18.29 -28.67
CA GLU A 147 -17.34 17.00 -28.58
C GLU A 147 -17.44 16.45 -27.14
N TYR A 148 -17.62 15.13 -26.99
CA TYR A 148 -17.75 14.48 -25.68
C TYR A 148 -16.58 14.79 -24.72
N SER A 149 -15.38 14.99 -25.27
CA SER A 149 -14.13 15.31 -24.55
C SER A 149 -14.05 16.78 -24.08
N THR A 150 -15.00 17.64 -24.47
CA THR A 150 -14.96 19.09 -24.21
C THR A 150 -14.95 19.37 -22.71
N LYS A 151 -14.01 20.17 -22.21
CA LYS A 151 -13.85 20.44 -20.77
C LYS A 151 -15.08 21.17 -20.19
N THR A 152 -15.39 20.94 -18.91
CA THR A 152 -16.56 21.55 -18.24
C THR A 152 -16.56 23.08 -18.29
N ALA A 153 -15.40 23.73 -18.20
CA ALA A 153 -15.28 25.18 -18.34
C ALA A 153 -15.71 25.69 -19.73
N GLU A 154 -15.32 24.98 -20.78
CA GLU A 154 -15.68 25.33 -22.16
C GLU A 154 -17.16 25.09 -22.43
N LEU A 155 -17.72 24.01 -21.89
CA LEU A 155 -19.16 23.76 -21.96
C LEU A 155 -19.96 24.89 -21.29
N ARG A 156 -19.51 25.36 -20.13
CA ARG A 156 -20.13 26.50 -19.44
C ARG A 156 -20.03 27.79 -20.27
N ARG A 157 -18.87 28.04 -20.91
CA ARG A 157 -18.68 29.18 -21.83
C ARG A 157 -19.66 29.13 -23.00
N LEU A 158 -19.76 27.97 -23.68
CA LEU A 158 -20.70 27.78 -24.79
C LEU A 158 -22.15 27.95 -24.36
N ALA A 159 -22.53 27.45 -23.18
CA ALA A 159 -23.88 27.65 -22.65
C ALA A 159 -24.18 29.15 -22.43
N GLN A 160 -23.23 29.89 -21.86
CA GLN A 160 -23.37 31.33 -21.63
C GLN A 160 -23.46 32.14 -22.93
N GLU A 161 -22.61 31.86 -23.92
CA GLU A 161 -22.61 32.53 -25.23
C GLU A 161 -23.95 32.34 -25.98
N ASN A 162 -24.63 31.22 -25.74
CA ASN A 162 -25.90 30.87 -26.39
C ASN A 162 -27.13 31.13 -25.50
N ASN A 163 -27.00 31.91 -24.42
CA ASN A 163 -28.06 32.25 -23.48
C ASN A 163 -28.82 31.03 -22.91
N VAL A 164 -28.13 29.91 -22.75
CA VAL A 164 -28.69 28.70 -22.15
C VAL A 164 -28.70 28.86 -20.63
N THR A 165 -29.89 29.06 -20.05
CA THR A 165 -30.06 29.09 -18.59
C THR A 165 -30.30 27.68 -18.07
N ILE A 166 -29.38 27.18 -17.25
CA ILE A 166 -29.56 25.90 -16.55
C ILE A 166 -30.34 26.20 -15.29
N SER A 167 -31.60 25.79 -15.27
CA SER A 167 -32.42 25.85 -14.06
C SER A 167 -31.85 24.85 -13.06
N HIS A 168 -31.01 25.35 -12.16
CA HIS A 168 -30.78 24.68 -10.88
C HIS A 168 -32.03 24.92 -10.05
N SER A 169 -32.91 23.93 -9.98
CA SER A 169 -33.93 23.91 -8.93
C SER A 169 -33.20 23.81 -7.59
N ASP A 170 -33.19 24.94 -6.88
CA ASP A 170 -32.76 25.20 -5.50
C ASP A 170 -31.29 24.94 -5.13
N MET A 171 -30.50 26.02 -4.96
CA MET A 171 -29.80 26.38 -3.71
C MET A 171 -29.00 27.70 -3.90
N SER A 172 -29.08 28.59 -2.91
CA SER A 172 -28.54 29.95 -2.94
C SER A 172 -27.02 30.01 -3.12
N VAL A 173 -26.57 30.73 -4.14
CA VAL A 173 -25.20 31.21 -4.26
C VAL A 173 -25.04 32.43 -3.35
N THR A 174 -24.40 32.27 -2.19
CA THR A 174 -23.88 33.41 -1.44
C THR A 174 -22.70 33.99 -2.21
N GLY A 175 -22.93 35.13 -2.85
CA GLY A 175 -21.90 35.87 -3.56
C GLY A 175 -20.87 36.43 -2.59
N HIS A 176 -19.62 35.99 -2.72
CA HIS A 176 -18.48 36.70 -2.16
C HIS A 176 -17.76 37.45 -3.27
N THR A 177 -17.79 38.78 -3.16
CA THR A 177 -17.03 39.75 -3.94
C THR A 177 -15.53 39.55 -3.72
N HIS A 178 -14.76 39.45 -4.79
CA HIS A 178 -13.29 39.47 -4.75
C HIS A 178 -12.80 40.86 -4.28
N VAL A 179 -12.35 40.96 -3.03
CA VAL A 179 -11.52 42.08 -2.57
C VAL A 179 -10.08 41.58 -2.48
N THR A 180 -9.24 42.10 -3.37
CA THR A 180 -7.80 41.88 -3.40
C THR A 180 -7.15 42.66 -2.25
N ALA A 181 -6.61 41.95 -1.26
CA ALA A 181 -5.68 42.53 -0.29
C ALA A 181 -4.43 41.66 -0.19
N LYS A 182 -3.29 42.31 -0.44
CA LYS A 182 -1.94 41.74 -0.43
C LYS A 182 -1.38 41.87 0.99
N ARG A 183 -1.08 40.78 1.71
CA ARG A 183 -0.04 40.77 2.74
C ARG A 183 0.46 39.39 3.17
N GLU A 184 1.78 39.26 3.05
CA GLU A 184 2.80 38.52 3.81
C GLU A 184 2.62 37.03 4.19
N THR A 185 3.68 36.32 3.81
CA THR A 185 4.15 34.99 4.21
C THR A 185 4.15 34.74 5.71
N VAL A 186 3.44 33.69 6.15
CA VAL A 186 3.76 32.92 7.36
C VAL A 186 3.55 31.42 7.05
N LYS A 187 4.55 30.61 7.39
CA LYS A 187 4.59 29.14 7.32
C LYS A 187 3.48 28.51 8.19
N GLY A 188 2.85 27.45 7.69
CA GLY A 188 2.00 26.54 8.46
C GLY A 188 1.56 25.35 7.61
N GLU A 189 1.90 24.15 8.06
CA GLU A 189 1.77 22.86 7.38
C GLU A 189 0.32 22.33 7.34
N GLY A 190 -0.03 21.60 6.28
CA GLY A 190 -1.29 20.84 6.20
C GLY A 190 -1.69 20.49 4.76
N GLU A 191 -1.36 19.29 4.29
CA GLU A 191 -1.69 18.83 2.93
C GLU A 191 -2.91 17.90 2.91
N GLY A 192 -3.94 18.32 2.17
CA GLY A 192 -5.12 17.56 1.81
C GLY A 192 -5.02 16.99 0.38
N TYR A 193 -5.47 15.75 0.21
CA TYR A 193 -5.49 15.06 -1.08
C TYR A 193 -6.78 15.33 -1.87
N ASN A 194 -6.67 16.26 -2.82
CA ASN A 194 -7.64 16.46 -3.91
C ASN A 194 -7.27 15.58 -5.11
N ASN A 195 -8.27 14.86 -5.64
CA ASN A 195 -8.15 14.04 -6.83
C ASN A 195 -9.00 14.67 -7.94
N SER A 196 -8.36 15.24 -8.97
CA SER A 196 -8.98 15.48 -10.27
C SER A 196 -7.97 15.36 -11.42
N SER A 197 -8.54 15.08 -12.57
CA SER A 197 -8.02 14.44 -13.77
C SER A 197 -7.04 15.24 -14.64
N ASP A 198 -6.23 14.45 -15.35
CA ASP A 198 -5.53 14.69 -16.61
C ASP A 198 -4.27 15.58 -16.65
N THR A 199 -3.17 14.85 -16.87
CA THR A 199 -1.98 15.16 -17.69
C THR A 199 -1.12 16.37 -17.36
N ASN A 200 0.16 16.02 -17.14
CA ASN A 200 1.40 16.80 -17.16
C ASN A 200 1.93 17.48 -15.87
N VAL A 201 2.84 16.71 -15.22
CA VAL A 201 4.18 17.09 -14.73
C VAL A 201 4.30 18.04 -13.53
N SER A 202 4.53 17.42 -12.37
CA SER A 202 5.69 17.58 -11.47
C SER A 202 5.27 17.72 -9.99
N GLY A 203 5.40 16.60 -9.27
CA GLY A 203 5.42 16.55 -7.81
C GLY A 203 6.20 15.31 -7.42
N ALA A 204 7.52 15.44 -7.33
CA ALA A 204 8.44 14.29 -7.22
C ALA A 204 8.68 13.81 -5.77
N ASP A 205 8.18 14.50 -4.74
CA ASP A 205 8.51 14.19 -3.33
C ASP A 205 7.31 14.32 -2.36
N ALA A 206 6.21 13.59 -2.62
CA ALA A 206 5.18 13.38 -1.59
C ALA A 206 5.45 12.06 -0.83
N PRO A 207 5.30 12.02 0.52
CA PRO A 207 5.49 10.79 1.30
C PRO A 207 4.57 9.67 0.83
N ILE A 208 5.11 8.47 0.63
CA ILE A 208 4.36 7.28 0.25
C ILE A 208 3.58 6.79 1.49
N ASP A 209 2.25 6.85 1.45
CA ASP A 209 1.38 6.19 2.43
C ASP A 209 1.51 4.65 2.28
N PRO A 210 2.04 3.92 3.27
CA PRO A 210 2.24 2.47 3.19
C PRO A 210 0.95 1.66 3.08
N SER A 211 -0.21 2.28 3.33
CA SER A 211 -1.52 1.63 3.32
C SER A 211 -2.22 1.60 1.96
N ILE A 212 -1.71 2.37 0.99
CA ILE A 212 -2.20 2.40 -0.37
C ILE A 212 -1.41 1.36 -1.16
N ILE A 213 -2.03 0.23 -1.51
CA ILE A 213 -1.49 -0.65 -2.57
C ILE A 213 -1.53 0.19 -3.84
N PRO A 214 -0.39 0.68 -4.36
CA PRO A 214 -0.44 1.57 -5.50
C PRO A 214 -0.87 0.74 -6.71
N ASP A 215 -1.76 1.31 -7.53
CA ASP A 215 -2.16 0.72 -8.82
C ASP A 215 -0.91 0.19 -9.54
N PRO A 216 -0.85 -1.09 -9.94
CA PRO A 216 0.30 -1.66 -10.62
C PRO A 216 0.80 -0.80 -11.78
N ALA A 217 -0.10 -0.11 -12.49
CA ALA A 217 0.29 0.82 -13.53
C ALA A 217 1.06 2.02 -12.97
N LYS A 218 0.59 2.61 -11.87
CA LYS A 218 1.28 3.69 -11.17
C LYS A 218 2.67 3.25 -10.67
N VAL A 219 2.77 2.09 -10.03
CA VAL A 219 4.05 1.52 -9.58
C VAL A 219 5.02 1.36 -10.75
N MET A 220 4.55 0.76 -11.84
CA MET A 220 5.33 0.54 -13.05
C MET A 220 5.82 1.85 -13.68
N PHE A 221 4.94 2.85 -13.82
CA PHE A 221 5.32 4.14 -14.40
C PHE A 221 6.27 4.93 -13.51
N ASP A 222 6.06 4.93 -12.19
CA ASP A 222 6.91 5.66 -11.26
C ASP A 222 8.30 5.00 -11.16
N ALA A 223 8.36 3.66 -11.07
CA ALA A 223 9.62 2.92 -11.08
C ALA A 223 10.36 3.05 -12.42
N GLY A 224 9.65 2.89 -13.54
CA GLY A 224 10.25 2.97 -14.88
C GLY A 224 10.82 4.35 -15.18
N ARG A 225 10.14 5.45 -14.79
CA ARG A 225 10.67 6.81 -14.99
C ARG A 225 11.90 7.10 -14.16
N ARG A 226 11.99 6.57 -12.94
CA ARG A 226 13.18 6.71 -12.07
C ARG A 226 14.37 5.98 -12.69
N LEU A 227 14.17 4.71 -13.03
CA LEU A 227 15.21 3.88 -13.63
C LEU A 227 15.70 4.47 -14.96
N PHE A 228 14.80 5.00 -15.79
CA PHE A 228 15.16 5.59 -17.08
C PHE A 228 15.93 6.90 -16.91
N ALA A 229 15.58 7.71 -15.89
CA ALA A 229 16.33 8.92 -15.57
C ALA A 229 17.77 8.62 -15.13
N GLU A 230 17.98 7.53 -14.35
CA GLU A 230 19.32 7.06 -13.97
C GLU A 230 20.18 6.68 -15.18
N HIS A 231 19.55 6.19 -16.26
CA HIS A 231 20.21 5.83 -17.51
C HIS A 231 20.20 6.98 -18.54
N GLY A 232 19.92 8.22 -18.10
CA GLY A 232 19.99 9.41 -18.96
C GLY A 232 18.82 9.58 -19.94
N ILE A 233 17.76 8.78 -19.82
CA ILE A 233 16.57 8.87 -20.69
C ILE A 233 15.60 9.93 -20.15
N PRO A 234 15.19 10.93 -20.96
CA PRO A 234 14.28 11.98 -20.52
C PRO A 234 12.90 11.46 -20.08
N LYS A 235 12.30 12.11 -19.07
CA LYS A 235 10.98 11.75 -18.51
C LYS A 235 9.85 11.70 -19.56
N SER A 236 9.91 12.56 -20.58
CA SER A 236 8.96 12.59 -21.70
C SER A 236 9.05 11.35 -22.60
N GLN A 237 10.27 10.87 -22.86
CA GLN A 237 10.53 9.67 -23.65
C GLN A 237 10.21 8.41 -22.84
N ALA A 238 10.56 8.37 -21.55
CA ALA A 238 10.28 7.26 -20.66
C ALA A 238 8.78 6.94 -20.56
N GLY A 239 7.92 7.96 -20.40
CA GLY A 239 6.47 7.77 -20.35
C GLY A 239 5.89 7.16 -21.64
N SER A 240 6.41 7.58 -22.80
CA SER A 240 5.96 7.09 -24.11
C SER A 240 6.38 5.63 -24.35
N LEU A 241 7.61 5.26 -23.97
CA LEU A 241 8.12 3.88 -24.11
C LEU A 241 7.39 2.91 -23.16
N LEU A 242 7.21 3.30 -21.90
CA LEU A 242 6.45 2.50 -20.92
C LEU A 242 5.00 2.32 -21.37
N GLY A 243 4.35 3.37 -21.88
CA GLY A 243 3.01 3.28 -22.45
C GLY A 243 2.93 2.34 -23.66
N LYS A 244 3.93 2.38 -24.55
CA LYS A 244 4.03 1.48 -25.71
C LYS A 244 4.18 0.02 -25.25
N TRP A 245 5.14 -0.30 -24.39
CA TRP A 245 5.35 -1.68 -23.96
C TRP A 245 4.19 -2.22 -23.13
N ARG A 246 3.58 -1.38 -22.29
CA ARG A 246 2.34 -1.70 -21.58
C ARG A 246 1.24 -2.15 -22.53
N LYS A 247 1.01 -1.40 -23.61
CA LYS A 247 0.00 -1.72 -24.62
C LYS A 247 0.27 -3.06 -25.34
N HIS A 248 1.53 -3.41 -25.55
CA HIS A 248 1.92 -4.62 -26.29
C HIS A 248 2.12 -5.87 -25.42
N HIS A 249 2.50 -5.71 -24.15
CA HIS A 249 2.92 -6.82 -23.28
C HIS A 249 2.15 -6.90 -21.95
N GLY A 250 1.37 -5.88 -21.60
CA GLY A 250 0.64 -5.80 -20.33
C GLY A 250 1.52 -5.32 -19.15
N ASP A 251 0.85 -4.93 -18.08
CA ASP A 251 1.46 -4.25 -16.93
C ASP A 251 2.45 -5.19 -16.19
N GLU A 252 2.08 -6.45 -15.99
CA GLU A 252 2.88 -7.46 -15.29
C GLU A 252 4.22 -7.76 -15.96
N ALA A 253 4.21 -7.95 -17.29
CA ALA A 253 5.42 -8.23 -18.06
C ALA A 253 6.41 -7.05 -18.00
N VAL A 254 5.89 -5.81 -18.05
CA VAL A 254 6.72 -4.60 -17.95
C VAL A 254 7.29 -4.44 -16.55
N ILE A 255 6.52 -4.73 -15.48
CA ILE A 255 7.01 -4.70 -14.10
C ILE A 255 8.17 -5.69 -13.91
N VAL A 256 8.01 -6.93 -14.40
CA VAL A 256 9.06 -7.95 -14.32
C VAL A 256 10.30 -7.51 -15.10
N ALA A 257 10.13 -6.97 -16.30
CA ALA A 257 11.24 -6.49 -17.12
C ALA A 257 11.99 -5.32 -16.44
N LEU A 258 11.28 -4.35 -15.87
CA LEU A 258 11.87 -3.24 -15.12
C LEU A 258 12.66 -3.73 -13.90
N GLY A 259 12.13 -4.71 -13.16
CA GLY A 259 12.85 -5.32 -12.05
C GLY A 259 14.13 -6.05 -12.49
N ARG A 260 14.14 -6.66 -13.68
CA ARG A 260 15.33 -7.30 -14.27
C ARG A 260 16.36 -6.26 -14.71
N ALA A 261 15.92 -5.20 -15.40
CA ALA A 261 16.79 -4.12 -15.84
C ALA A 261 17.47 -3.41 -14.67
N HIS A 262 16.74 -3.13 -13.59
CA HIS A 262 17.30 -2.49 -12.39
C HIS A 262 18.41 -3.34 -11.74
N ARG A 263 18.26 -4.66 -11.70
CA ARG A 263 19.29 -5.56 -11.16
C ARG A 263 20.51 -5.72 -12.07
N ALA A 264 20.30 -5.75 -13.38
CA ALA A 264 21.37 -5.97 -14.35
C ALA A 264 22.20 -4.71 -14.63
N GLY A 265 21.62 -3.51 -14.43
CA GLY A 265 22.29 -2.23 -14.72
C GLY A 265 22.87 -2.13 -16.13
N PRO A 266 22.11 -2.50 -17.19
CA PRO A 266 22.64 -2.55 -18.56
C PRO A 266 23.04 -1.16 -19.06
N SER A 267 24.07 -1.10 -19.91
CA SER A 267 24.51 0.14 -20.55
C SER A 267 23.45 0.73 -21.49
N ASP A 268 22.71 -0.13 -22.21
CA ASP A 268 21.51 0.25 -22.96
C ASP A 268 20.29 -0.46 -22.38
N ILE A 269 19.55 0.27 -21.56
CA ILE A 269 18.34 -0.23 -20.90
C ILE A 269 17.18 -0.48 -21.87
N ILE A 270 17.09 0.27 -22.99
CA ILE A 270 16.00 0.11 -23.95
C ILE A 270 16.21 -1.19 -24.72
N GLU A 271 17.42 -1.41 -25.25
CA GLU A 271 17.76 -2.62 -25.98
C GLU A 271 17.63 -3.87 -25.11
N PHE A 272 18.08 -3.78 -23.85
CA PHE A 272 17.94 -4.86 -22.87
C PHE A 272 16.47 -5.21 -22.59
N MET A 273 15.61 -4.21 -22.35
CA MET A 273 14.18 -4.39 -22.13
C MET A 273 13.49 -5.00 -23.35
N GLU A 274 13.79 -4.51 -24.55
CA GLU A 274 13.25 -5.10 -25.78
C GLU A 274 13.75 -6.53 -26.02
N GLY A 275 14.99 -6.84 -25.61
CA GLY A 275 15.54 -8.20 -25.61
C GLY A 275 14.72 -9.17 -24.74
N ILE A 276 14.37 -8.75 -23.52
CA ILE A 276 13.50 -9.51 -22.62
C ILE A 276 12.15 -9.82 -23.29
N PHE A 277 11.53 -8.81 -23.90
CA PHE A 277 10.23 -9.00 -24.55
C PHE A 277 10.30 -9.90 -25.79
N ARG A 278 11.38 -9.81 -26.59
CA ARG A 278 11.62 -10.72 -27.72
C ARG A 278 11.80 -12.17 -27.26
N HIS A 279 12.52 -12.40 -26.15
CA HIS A 279 12.69 -13.74 -25.60
C HIS A 279 11.38 -14.31 -25.03
N ALA A 280 10.60 -13.48 -24.32
CA ALA A 280 9.31 -13.88 -23.79
C ALA A 280 8.30 -14.26 -24.89
N GLN A 281 8.28 -13.54 -26.01
CA GLN A 281 7.43 -13.87 -27.17
C GLN A 281 7.83 -15.17 -27.85
N ARG A 282 9.13 -15.52 -27.89
CA ARG A 282 9.62 -16.80 -28.43
C ARG A 282 9.28 -17.98 -27.51
N ALA A 283 9.32 -17.77 -26.20
CA ALA A 283 8.94 -18.76 -25.20
C ALA A 283 7.42 -19.06 -25.22
N ASN A 284 6.57 -18.04 -25.38
CA ASN A 284 5.11 -18.22 -25.48
C ASN A 284 4.64 -19.02 -26.71
N GLY A 285 5.51 -19.22 -27.71
CA GLY A 285 5.26 -20.12 -28.83
C GLY A 285 5.42 -21.61 -28.50
N ARG A 286 5.95 -21.95 -27.32
CA ARG A 286 6.01 -23.31 -26.76
C ARG A 286 5.41 -23.25 -25.36
N GLY A 287 4.11 -23.49 -25.25
CA GLY A 287 3.33 -23.25 -24.03
C GLY A 287 4.02 -23.73 -22.76
N PHE A 288 4.08 -22.87 -21.74
CA PHE A 288 4.63 -23.22 -20.44
C PHE A 288 3.69 -22.76 -19.32
N GLY A 289 3.32 -23.73 -18.49
CA GLY A 289 2.46 -23.56 -17.32
C GLY A 289 3.17 -22.84 -16.18
N SER A 290 2.36 -22.25 -15.32
CA SER A 290 2.73 -21.57 -14.09
C SER A 290 3.47 -22.50 -13.12
N ASP A 291 4.80 -22.47 -13.12
CA ASP A 291 5.58 -22.96 -11.98
C ASP A 291 6.84 -22.09 -11.76
N MET A 292 7.02 -21.66 -10.52
CA MET A 292 7.97 -20.60 -10.10
C MET A 292 9.44 -21.05 -10.17
N GLY A 293 9.70 -22.34 -10.43
CA GLY A 293 11.05 -22.92 -10.55
C GLY A 293 11.71 -22.77 -11.93
N SER A 294 10.97 -22.38 -12.99
CA SER A 294 11.52 -22.32 -14.35
C SER A 294 12.34 -21.04 -14.64
N THR A 295 12.21 -20.01 -13.81
CA THR A 295 12.83 -18.69 -14.06
C THR A 295 14.28 -18.56 -13.60
N GLU A 296 14.73 -19.36 -12.63
CA GLU A 296 16.15 -19.36 -12.20
C GLU A 296 17.07 -20.03 -13.22
N TRP A 297 16.61 -21.09 -13.88
CA TRP A 297 17.36 -21.78 -14.92
C TRP A 297 17.65 -20.85 -16.12
N ALA A 298 16.63 -20.13 -16.60
CA ALA A 298 16.78 -19.17 -17.69
C ALA A 298 17.66 -17.95 -17.30
N PHE A 299 17.77 -17.67 -15.99
CA PHE A 299 18.60 -16.58 -15.48
C PHE A 299 20.09 -16.93 -15.50
N ARG A 300 20.46 -18.19 -15.18
CA ARG A 300 21.86 -18.64 -15.26
C ARG A 300 22.38 -18.67 -16.69
N GLU A 301 21.56 -19.15 -17.62
CA GLU A 301 21.94 -19.26 -19.04
C GLU A 301 22.14 -17.88 -19.70
N LEU A 302 21.28 -16.91 -19.38
CA LEU A 302 21.41 -15.53 -19.90
C LEU A 302 22.56 -14.75 -19.25
N ALA A 303 22.87 -15.02 -17.98
CA ALA A 303 24.00 -14.39 -17.28
C ALA A 303 25.36 -14.90 -17.80
N GLU A 304 25.43 -16.18 -18.18
CA GLU A 304 26.59 -16.76 -18.89
C GLU A 304 26.75 -16.21 -20.30
N GLU A 305 25.67 -16.11 -21.09
CA GLU A 305 25.73 -15.55 -22.46
C GLU A 305 26.14 -14.08 -22.49
N LEU A 306 25.81 -13.31 -21.45
CA LEU A 306 26.11 -11.87 -21.35
C LEU A 306 27.36 -11.56 -20.52
N GLY A 307 28.07 -12.57 -20.00
CA GLY A 307 29.35 -12.41 -19.30
C GLY A 307 29.28 -11.63 -17.97
N ILE A 308 28.14 -11.66 -17.28
CA ILE A 308 27.92 -10.87 -16.06
C ILE A 308 28.39 -11.67 -14.82
N GLN A 309 29.47 -11.21 -14.17
CA GLN A 309 29.95 -11.82 -12.91
C GLN A 309 29.08 -11.39 -11.72
N ASP A 310 28.51 -12.38 -11.04
CA ASP A 310 27.66 -12.24 -9.86
C ASP A 310 28.44 -11.63 -8.68
N ARG A 311 27.99 -10.48 -8.16
CA ARG A 311 28.40 -9.97 -6.85
C ARG A 311 27.23 -10.13 -5.88
N GLY A 312 27.23 -11.23 -5.14
CA GLY A 312 26.29 -11.46 -4.05
C GLY A 312 26.46 -10.44 -2.90
N PRO A 313 25.44 -10.26 -2.04
CA PRO A 313 25.47 -9.28 -0.97
C PRO A 313 26.17 -9.86 0.26
N GLY A 314 27.38 -9.41 0.56
CA GLY A 314 28.08 -9.74 1.81
C GLY A 314 29.61 -9.64 1.68
N GLY A 315 30.16 -8.45 1.88
CA GLY A 315 31.60 -8.23 1.99
C GLY A 315 31.88 -6.88 2.64
N GLU A 316 32.16 -6.89 3.94
CA GLU A 316 32.49 -5.71 4.75
C GLU A 316 33.62 -4.88 4.16
N ALA A 317 33.47 -3.56 4.26
CA ALA A 317 34.51 -2.59 3.97
C ALA A 317 35.65 -2.69 5.00
N ARG A 318 36.87 -2.98 4.54
CA ARG A 318 38.09 -2.69 5.31
C ARG A 318 38.62 -1.31 4.92
N SER A 319 38.69 -0.41 5.88
CA SER A 319 39.46 0.84 5.78
C SER A 319 40.97 0.58 5.77
N PRO A 320 41.79 1.45 5.14
CA PRO A 320 43.23 1.24 5.01
C PRO A 320 43.96 1.70 6.28
N GLY A 321 44.67 0.76 6.92
CA GLY A 321 45.61 1.05 8.01
C GLY A 321 46.99 1.38 7.46
N SER A 322 47.50 2.53 7.89
CA SER A 322 48.88 3.00 7.73
C SER A 322 49.88 2.22 8.60
N ASP A 323 51.13 2.15 8.11
CA ASP A 323 52.37 1.75 8.79
C ASP A 323 52.43 2.17 10.28
N ASP A 324 53.00 1.34 11.16
CA ASP A 324 54.46 1.26 11.34
C ASP A 324 54.88 0.33 12.51
N SER A 325 56.00 -0.38 12.29
CA SER A 325 57.05 -0.70 13.28
C SER A 325 56.90 -1.75 14.42
N LEU A 326 57.84 -2.72 14.36
CA LEU A 326 58.68 -3.29 15.43
C LEU A 326 58.13 -4.32 16.44
N GLY A 327 58.76 -5.51 16.44
CA GLY A 327 59.29 -6.06 17.70
C GLY A 327 59.06 -7.56 17.99
N ALA A 328 60.18 -8.28 18.02
CA ALA A 328 60.48 -9.41 18.92
C ALA A 328 59.89 -10.81 18.63
N THR A 329 60.73 -11.59 17.94
CA THR A 329 60.93 -13.03 18.14
C THR A 329 61.11 -13.43 19.61
N GLY A 330 60.41 -14.46 20.07
CA GLY A 330 60.58 -15.08 21.39
C GLY A 330 60.13 -16.54 21.41
N GLN A 331 61.02 -17.42 21.86
CA GLN A 331 60.99 -18.88 21.81
C GLN A 331 59.85 -19.57 22.62
N MET A 332 59.46 -20.75 22.11
CA MET A 332 58.95 -21.94 22.82
C MET A 332 59.74 -22.23 24.13
N PRO A 333 59.20 -22.92 25.18
CA PRO A 333 58.70 -24.28 25.03
C PRO A 333 57.59 -24.79 25.97
N ARG A 334 57.15 -26.01 25.61
CA ARG A 334 56.28 -26.97 26.30
C ARG A 334 56.61 -27.14 27.79
N LEU A 335 55.59 -27.42 28.61
CA LEU A 335 55.60 -28.47 29.65
C LEU A 335 54.15 -28.82 30.03
N GLY A 336 53.85 -30.12 30.08
CA GLY A 336 52.56 -30.67 30.48
C GLY A 336 52.64 -31.44 31.79
N GLY A 337 51.53 -31.40 32.56
CA GLY A 337 51.16 -32.29 33.66
C GLY A 337 51.96 -32.14 34.97
N PRO A 338 51.48 -32.69 36.11
CA PRO A 338 50.36 -33.64 36.25
C PRO A 338 49.34 -33.26 37.36
N GLY A 339 48.16 -33.89 37.30
CA GLY A 339 47.23 -33.97 38.43
C GLY A 339 46.76 -35.41 38.62
N ARG A 340 47.14 -36.03 39.74
CA ARG A 340 46.47 -37.21 40.33
C ARG A 340 46.55 -37.15 41.86
N HIS A 341 45.43 -37.56 42.46
CA HIS A 341 45.16 -38.07 43.81
C HIS A 341 46.39 -38.67 44.54
N GLU A 342 46.51 -38.66 45.88
CA GLU A 342 45.61 -39.29 46.86
C GLU A 342 46.15 -39.02 48.29
N THR A 343 45.25 -39.14 49.29
CA THR A 343 45.42 -39.22 50.76
C THR A 343 45.94 -38.02 51.55
#